data_AF-A0A368CMB0-F1
#
_entry.id   AF-A0A368CMB0-F1
#
_cell.length_a   1.000
_cell.length_b   1.000
_cell.length_c   1.000
_cell.angle_alpha   90.00
_cell.angle_beta   90.00
_cell.angle_gamma   90.00
#
_symmetry.space_group_name_H-M   'P 1'
#
loop_
_entity.id
_entity.type
_entity.pdbx_description
1 polymer ?
#
loop_
_entity_poly.entity_id
_entity_poly.type
_entity_poly.pdbx_seq_one_letter_code
_entity_poly.pdbx_strand_id
1 'polypeptide(L)'
;MELLTRSICRAADRSRPPLQHALVPQEQASDSWVVRLETRDEQGCRCPELDLELEIYGHASDPSLQLAWAADESQPMLWQGRHPVWMDGTSGLSCPRPDGGIALETLARRLRADLIDSEA
;
A
#
# COMPACT_ATOMS: atom_id res chain seq x y z
N MET A 1 -4.94 17.01 -0.69
CA MET A 1 -5.86 15.93 -0.31
C MET A 1 -6.42 15.21 -1.53
N GLU A 2 -7.36 15.77 -2.29
CA GLU A 2 -8.04 15.04 -3.39
C GLU A 2 -7.11 14.53 -4.51
N LEU A 3 -6.10 15.33 -4.90
CA LEU A 3 -5.10 14.93 -5.90
C LEU A 3 -4.24 13.74 -5.42
N LEU A 4 -3.84 13.74 -4.15
CA LEU A 4 -3.06 12.67 -3.54
C LEU A 4 -3.87 11.36 -3.49
N THR A 5 -5.14 11.46 -3.06
CA THR A 5 -6.08 10.34 -3.08
C THR A 5 -6.18 9.70 -4.47
N ARG A 6 -6.38 10.51 -5.51
CA ARG A 6 -6.47 10.03 -6.89
C ARG A 6 -5.16 9.39 -7.37
N SER A 7 -4.01 9.95 -7.02
CA SER A 7 -2.71 9.38 -7.37
C SER A 7 -2.50 8.01 -6.72
N ILE A 8 -2.83 7.87 -5.43
CA ILE A 8 -2.73 6.60 -4.72
C ILE A 8 -3.64 5.54 -5.34
N CYS A 9 -4.92 5.85 -5.56
CA CYS A 9 -5.86 4.93 -6.22
C CYS A 9 -5.36 4.51 -7.61
N ARG A 10 -4.91 5.46 -8.44
CA ARG A 10 -4.36 5.19 -9.76
C ARG A 10 -3.11 4.30 -9.72
N ALA A 11 -2.24 4.49 -8.72
CA ALA A 11 -1.07 3.64 -8.54
C ALA A 11 -1.48 2.21 -8.18
N ALA A 12 -2.49 2.04 -7.32
CA ALA A 12 -3.06 0.75 -6.95
C ALA A 12 -3.66 0.01 -8.16
N ASP A 13 -4.54 0.68 -8.93
CA ASP A 13 -5.18 0.09 -10.12
C ASP A 13 -4.14 -0.38 -11.15
N ARG A 14 -3.10 0.42 -11.39
CA ARG A 14 -2.02 0.09 -12.35
C ARG A 14 -1.11 -1.04 -11.88
N SER A 15 -1.05 -1.28 -10.57
CA SER A 15 -0.14 -2.28 -10.00
C SER A 15 -0.82 -3.62 -9.78
N ARG A 16 -2.16 -3.62 -9.66
CA ARG A 16 -2.97 -4.79 -9.36
C ARG A 16 -4.14 -4.96 -10.35
N PRO A 17 -3.91 -4.99 -11.68
CA PRO A 17 -5.00 -5.20 -12.63
C PRO A 17 -5.62 -6.61 -12.43
N PRO A 18 -6.94 -6.77 -12.64
CA PRO A 18 -7.90 -5.77 -13.13
C PRO A 18 -8.64 -5.01 -12.01
N LEU A 19 -8.09 -4.98 -10.78
CA LEU A 19 -8.76 -4.43 -9.60
C LEU A 19 -8.87 -2.91 -9.65
N GLN A 20 -9.95 -2.39 -9.05
CA GLN A 20 -10.21 -0.97 -8.86
C GLN A 20 -10.15 -0.62 -7.37
N HIS A 21 -9.56 0.53 -7.02
CA HIS A 21 -9.31 0.89 -5.62
C HIS A 21 -9.93 2.24 -5.26
N ALA A 22 -10.61 2.26 -4.11
CA ALA A 22 -10.96 3.47 -3.39
C ALA A 22 -10.02 3.65 -2.20
N LEU A 23 -9.83 4.88 -1.73
CA LEU A 23 -9.03 5.18 -0.55
C LEU A 23 -9.96 5.68 0.55
N VAL A 24 -9.86 5.05 1.73
CA VAL A 24 -10.59 5.44 2.94
C VAL A 24 -9.59 5.85 4.00
N PRO A 25 -9.51 7.14 4.38
CA PRO A 25 -8.63 7.59 5.47
C PRO A 25 -8.97 6.84 6.76
N GLN A 26 -7.94 6.42 7.51
CA GLN A 26 -8.13 5.75 8.81
C GLN A 26 -7.65 6.66 9.93
N GLU A 27 -6.34 6.81 10.06
CA GLU A 27 -5.68 7.52 11.14
C GLU A 27 -4.59 8.43 10.56
N GLN A 28 -4.37 9.58 11.21
CA GLN A 28 -3.28 10.48 10.91
C GLN A 28 -2.58 10.87 12.21
N ALA A 29 -1.33 10.45 12.33
CA ALA A 29 -0.44 10.81 13.43
C ALA A 29 0.50 11.95 13.01
N SER A 30 1.40 12.36 13.91
CA SER A 30 2.38 13.41 13.64
C SER A 30 3.37 13.06 12.52
N ASP A 31 3.67 11.79 12.36
CA ASP A 31 4.76 11.24 11.54
C ASP A 31 4.33 10.05 10.67
N SER A 32 3.06 9.63 10.77
CA SER A 32 2.48 8.62 9.89
C SER A 32 1.07 8.96 9.44
N TRP A 33 0.70 8.41 8.29
CA TRP A 33 -0.64 8.50 7.74
C TRP A 33 -1.10 7.11 7.31
N VAL A 34 -2.21 6.64 7.89
CA VAL A 34 -2.80 5.34 7.64
C VAL A 34 -4.06 5.50 6.79
N VAL A 35 -4.10 4.77 5.69
CA VAL A 35 -5.25 4.72 4.78
C VAL A 35 -5.57 3.29 4.41
N ARG A 36 -6.84 3.03 4.11
CA ARG A 36 -7.28 1.74 3.57
C ARG A 36 -7.48 1.85 2.07
N LEU A 37 -6.87 0.93 1.33
CA LEU A 37 -7.13 0.69 -0.08
C LEU A 37 -8.21 -0.37 -0.21
N GLU A 38 -9.39 0.14 -0.54
CA GLU A 38 -10.63 -0.57 -0.63
C GLU A 38 -10.81 -1.11 -2.05
N THR A 39 -10.79 -2.44 -2.22
CA THR A 39 -10.72 -3.13 -3.50
C THR A 39 -12.09 -3.51 -4.06
N ARG A 40 -12.23 -3.36 -5.38
CA ARG A 40 -13.33 -3.91 -6.19
C ARG A 40 -12.78 -4.69 -7.38
N ASP A 41 -13.54 -5.68 -7.84
CA ASP A 41 -13.28 -6.36 -9.10
C ASP A 41 -13.64 -5.47 -10.31
N GLU A 42 -13.41 -5.99 -11.52
CA GLU A 42 -13.71 -5.27 -12.77
C GLU A 42 -15.21 -5.03 -12.99
N GLN A 43 -16.08 -5.77 -12.31
CA GLN A 43 -17.53 -5.59 -12.29
C GLN A 43 -17.98 -4.58 -11.23
N GLY A 44 -17.07 -4.09 -10.38
CA GLY A 44 -17.35 -3.15 -9.30
C GLY A 44 -17.82 -3.81 -8.00
N CYS A 45 -17.76 -5.13 -7.87
CA CYS A 45 -18.11 -5.84 -6.63
C CYS A 45 -16.99 -5.66 -5.60
N ARG A 46 -17.35 -5.48 -4.33
CA ARG A 46 -16.38 -5.37 -3.21
C ARG A 46 -15.61 -6.68 -3.01
N CYS A 47 -14.30 -6.59 -2.82
CA CYS A 47 -13.41 -7.71 -2.48
C CYS A 47 -12.63 -7.40 -1.17
N PRO A 48 -13.28 -7.45 0.02
CA PRO A 48 -12.64 -7.06 1.27
C PRO A 48 -11.38 -7.85 1.63
N GLU A 49 -11.30 -9.11 1.21
CA GLU A 49 -10.12 -9.98 1.38
C GLU A 49 -8.87 -9.49 0.63
N LEU A 50 -9.05 -8.59 -0.35
CA LEU A 50 -7.98 -7.98 -1.11
C LEU A 50 -7.64 -6.56 -0.64
N ASP A 51 -8.39 -6.02 0.33
CA ASP A 51 -8.14 -4.71 0.91
C ASP A 51 -6.76 -4.66 1.56
N LEU A 52 -6.09 -3.53 1.40
CA LEU A 52 -4.83 -3.28 2.07
C LEU A 52 -4.96 -2.11 3.03
N GLU A 53 -4.27 -2.21 4.14
CA GLU A 53 -3.81 -1.06 4.89
C GLU A 53 -2.50 -0.55 4.27
N LEU A 54 -2.45 0.74 3.99
CA LEU A 54 -1.27 1.48 3.58
C LEU A 54 -0.93 2.45 4.70
N GLU A 55 0.23 2.26 5.31
CA GLU A 55 0.82 3.23 6.22
C GLU A 55 2.01 3.92 5.55
N ILE A 56 2.03 5.24 5.62
CA ILE A 56 3.07 6.10 5.05
C ILE A 56 3.78 6.79 6.21
N TYR A 57 5.11 6.62 6.31
CA TYR A 57 5.95 7.20 7.35
C TYR A 57 6.92 8.24 6.81
N GLY A 58 7.25 9.20 7.67
CA GLY A 58 8.38 10.11 7.49
C GLY A 58 8.08 11.28 6.55
N HIS A 59 9.15 11.98 6.18
CA HIS A 59 9.06 13.15 5.29
C HIS A 59 9.05 12.73 3.82
N ALA A 60 8.39 13.53 2.99
CA ALA A 60 8.22 13.25 1.56
C ALA A 60 9.51 13.12 0.74
N SER A 61 10.66 13.60 1.25
CA SER A 61 11.96 13.41 0.60
C SER A 61 12.52 11.99 0.71
N ASP A 62 12.11 11.22 1.72
CA ASP A 62 12.48 9.81 1.90
C ASP A 62 11.38 9.02 2.65
N PRO A 63 10.19 8.87 2.06
CA PRO A 63 9.10 8.19 2.72
C PRO A 63 9.35 6.68 2.77
N SER A 64 8.91 6.07 3.86
CA SER A 64 8.79 4.62 3.98
C SER A 64 7.32 4.22 3.97
N LEU A 65 7.01 3.08 3.37
CA LEU A 65 5.64 2.57 3.27
C LEU A 65 5.52 1.18 3.90
N GLN A 66 4.40 0.91 4.53
CA GLN A 66 3.98 -0.45 4.88
C GLN A 66 2.68 -0.78 4.15
N LEU A 67 2.62 -1.97 3.56
CA LEU A 67 1.40 -2.56 3.01
C LEU A 67 1.08 -3.85 3.78
N ALA A 68 -0.08 -3.88 4.43
CA ALA A 68 -0.58 -5.04 5.17
C ALA A 68 -1.98 -5.42 4.70
N TRP A 69 -2.36 -6.68 4.87
CA TRP A 69 -3.69 -7.17 4.48
C TRP A 69 -4.72 -6.82 5.55
N ALA A 70 -5.74 -6.05 5.18
CA ALA A 70 -6.71 -5.55 6.15
C ALA A 70 -7.62 -6.66 6.73
N ALA A 71 -7.81 -7.75 5.99
CA ALA A 71 -8.65 -8.87 6.41
C ALA A 71 -7.92 -9.90 7.29
N ASP A 72 -6.58 -9.96 7.20
CA ASP A 72 -5.77 -10.96 7.90
C ASP A 72 -4.33 -10.46 8.11
N GLU A 73 -4.08 -9.91 9.28
CA GLU A 73 -2.78 -9.38 9.69
C GLU A 73 -1.70 -10.47 9.84
N SER A 74 -2.08 -11.76 9.87
CA SER A 74 -1.09 -12.86 9.93
C SER A 74 -0.37 -13.08 8.60
N GLN A 75 -0.95 -12.58 7.50
CA GLN A 75 -0.32 -12.67 6.18
C GLN A 75 0.96 -11.83 6.10
N PRO A 76 1.93 -12.20 5.24
CA PRO A 76 3.14 -11.41 5.06
C PRO A 76 2.82 -9.97 4.62
N MET A 77 3.45 -9.02 5.30
CA MET A 77 3.37 -7.59 4.99
C MET A 77 4.63 -7.12 4.26
N LEU A 78 4.49 -6.05 3.49
CA LEU A 78 5.59 -5.45 2.74
C LEU A 78 6.00 -4.12 3.37
N TRP A 79 7.26 -4.02 3.75
CA TRP A 79 7.92 -2.74 4.03
C TRP A 79 8.68 -2.23 2.81
N GLN A 80 8.49 -0.96 2.46
CA GLN A 80 9.16 -0.29 1.35
C GLN A 80 9.86 0.97 1.85
N GLY A 81 11.14 0.84 2.19
CA GLY A 81 12.07 1.96 2.26
C GLY A 81 12.77 2.15 0.91
N ARG A 82 14.10 2.20 0.90
CA ARG A 82 14.90 2.18 -0.35
C ARG A 82 14.77 0.87 -1.13
N HIS A 83 14.61 -0.24 -0.41
CA HIS A 83 14.43 -1.59 -0.97
C HIS A 83 13.23 -2.27 -0.29
N PRO A 84 12.48 -3.13 -1.01
CA PRO A 84 11.38 -3.88 -0.42
C PRO A 84 11.90 -4.94 0.54
N VAL A 85 11.21 -5.11 1.66
CA VAL A 85 11.43 -6.17 2.65
C VAL A 85 10.09 -6.78 2.99
N TRP A 86 9.97 -8.10 2.83
CA TRP A 86 8.81 -8.84 3.28
C TRP A 86 9.02 -9.30 4.72
N MET A 87 7.98 -9.15 5.53
CA MET A 87 7.95 -9.57 6.92
C MET A 87 6.77 -10.51 7.15
N ASP A 88 7.00 -11.57 7.89
CA ASP A 88 5.95 -12.48 8.35
C ASP A 88 5.02 -11.73 9.30
N GLY A 89 3.71 -11.78 9.05
CA GLY A 89 2.71 -11.00 9.78
C GLY A 89 2.56 -11.39 11.25
N THR A 90 2.97 -12.60 11.61
CA THR A 90 2.87 -13.10 13.00
C THR A 90 4.14 -12.82 13.81
N SER A 91 5.31 -13.08 13.23
CA SER A 91 6.60 -12.99 13.92
C SER A 91 7.30 -11.65 13.74
N GLY A 92 6.93 -10.88 12.72
CA GLY A 92 7.62 -9.64 12.32
C GLY A 92 9.01 -9.87 11.72
N LEU A 93 9.43 -11.13 11.53
CA LEU A 93 10.73 -11.46 10.97
C LEU A 93 10.69 -11.39 9.46
N SER A 94 11.84 -11.09 8.85
CA SER A 94 11.95 -11.10 7.39
C SER A 94 11.64 -12.49 6.83
N CYS A 95 10.84 -12.53 5.77
CA CYS A 95 10.45 -13.73 5.07
C CYS A 95 10.68 -13.59 3.55
N PRO A 96 10.66 -14.70 2.80
CA PRO A 96 10.64 -14.62 1.34
C PRO A 96 9.39 -13.92 0.83
N ARG A 97 9.50 -13.29 -0.34
CA ARG A 97 8.35 -12.71 -1.04
C ARG A 97 7.26 -13.77 -1.27
N PRO A 98 6.00 -13.53 -0.89
CA PRO A 98 4.88 -14.44 -1.14
C PRO A 98 4.46 -14.43 -2.62
N ASP A 99 3.64 -15.40 -3.00
CA ASP A 99 3.00 -15.42 -4.32
C ASP A 99 2.15 -14.16 -4.51
N GLY A 100 2.21 -13.58 -5.71
CA GLY A 100 1.56 -12.29 -6.00
C GLY A 100 2.29 -11.06 -5.42
N GLY A 101 3.36 -11.24 -4.63
CA GLY A 101 4.09 -10.13 -4.00
C GLY A 101 4.68 -9.11 -4.98
N ILE A 102 4.94 -9.48 -6.25
CA ILE A 102 5.42 -8.55 -7.30
C ILE A 102 4.47 -7.36 -7.49
N ALA A 103 3.15 -7.60 -7.39
CA ALA A 103 2.15 -6.56 -7.55
C ALA A 103 2.23 -5.54 -6.40
N LEU A 104 2.45 -6.01 -5.17
CA LEU A 104 2.60 -5.17 -3.99
C LEU A 104 3.93 -4.41 -3.99
N GLU A 105 5.03 -5.05 -4.38
CA GLU A 105 6.32 -4.38 -4.58
C GLU A 105 6.21 -3.28 -5.66
N THR A 106 5.47 -3.56 -6.73
CA THR A 106 5.23 -2.57 -7.80
C THR A 106 4.38 -1.40 -7.30
N LEU A 107 3.33 -1.68 -6.52
CA LEU A 107 2.50 -0.66 -5.90
C LEU A 107 3.33 0.23 -4.97
N ALA A 108 4.04 -0.36 -4.01
CA ALA A 108 4.81 0.38 -3.03
C ALA A 108 5.90 1.24 -3.70
N ARG A 109 6.60 0.71 -4.70
CA ARG A 109 7.60 1.46 -5.47
C ARG A 109 6.99 2.65 -6.23
N ARG A 110 5.82 2.49 -6.84
CA ARG A 110 5.11 3.59 -7.53
C ARG A 110 4.65 4.66 -6.56
N LEU A 111 4.02 4.26 -5.45
CA LEU A 111 3.58 5.19 -4.41
C LEU A 111 4.74 5.99 -3.85
N ARG A 112 5.85 5.31 -3.52
CA ARG A 112 7.05 5.98 -2.98
C ARG A 112 7.62 6.99 -3.98
N ALA A 113 7.66 6.67 -5.27
CA ALA A 113 8.09 7.60 -6.31
C ALA A 113 7.13 8.78 -6.47
N ASP A 114 5.82 8.53 -6.56
CA ASP A 114 4.80 9.57 -6.70
C ASP A 114 4.80 10.54 -5.50
N LEU A 115 5.06 10.05 -4.27
CA LEU A 115 5.17 10.88 -3.07
C LEU A 115 6.41 11.80 -3.11
N ILE A 116 7.56 11.27 -3.55
CA ILE A 116 8.79 12.05 -3.70
C ILE A 116 8.63 13.14 -4.78
N ASP A 117 8.03 12.77 -5.91
CA ASP A 117 7.84 13.68 -7.05
C ASP A 117 6.79 14.77 -6.75
N SER A 118 5.83 14.54 -5.85
CA SER A 118 4.76 15.50 -5.54
C SER A 118 5.22 16.75 -4.78
N GLU A 119 6.44 16.73 -4.22
CA GLU A 119 7.02 17.83 -3.43
C GLU A 119 8.27 18.44 -4.10
N ALA A 120 8.61 17.98 -5.31
CA ALA A 120 9.70 18.51 -6.14
C ALA A 120 9.22 19.65 -7.06
#